data_AF-A0A7C3NRD9-F1
#
_entry.id   AF-A0A7C3NRD9-F1
#
_cell.length_a   1.000
_cell.length_b   1.000
_cell.length_c   1.000
_cell.angle_alpha   90.00
_cell.angle_beta   90.00
_cell.angle_gamma   90.00
#
_symmetry.space_group_name_H-M   'P 1'
#
loop_
_entity.id
_entity.type
_entity.pdbx_description
1 polymer ?
#
loop_
_entity_poly.entity_id
_entity_poly.type
_entity_poly.pdbx_seq_one_letter_code
_entity_poly.pdbx_strand_id
1 'polypeptide(L)'
;MAEAFNLPVVSHLLPEIHVLLIAAAPNGLTVEYMPWSLRLYEEAPVVERGELGVPRKPGLGLRFDRDVLQHYGVHRQDAPSRDR
;
A
#
# COMPACT_ATOMS: atom_id res chain seq x y z
N MET A 1 11.98 12.72 -12.16
CA MET A 1 13.21 12.20 -12.82
C MET A 1 12.88 11.30 -14.01
N ALA A 2 12.18 10.17 -13.85
CA ALA A 2 11.79 9.32 -15.00
C ALA A 2 10.81 10.00 -15.98
N GLU A 3 9.88 10.78 -15.43
CA GLU A 3 8.86 11.52 -16.21
C GLU A 3 9.46 12.55 -17.18
N ALA A 4 10.52 13.26 -16.78
CA ALA A 4 11.23 14.23 -17.64
C ALA A 4 11.81 13.64 -18.95
N PHE A 5 11.99 12.31 -18.99
CA PHE A 5 12.47 11.58 -20.17
C PHE A 5 11.40 10.63 -20.74
N ASN A 6 10.16 10.75 -20.27
CA ASN A 6 9.02 9.90 -20.63
C ASN A 6 9.33 8.39 -20.56
N LEU A 7 10.14 7.99 -19.58
CA LEU A 7 10.47 6.58 -19.38
C LEU A 7 9.36 5.89 -18.58
N PRO A 8 8.90 4.69 -18.97
CA PRO A 8 7.85 4.00 -18.22
C PRO A 8 8.31 3.69 -16.80
N VAL A 9 7.41 3.87 -15.84
CA VAL A 9 7.64 3.52 -14.43
C VAL A 9 6.77 2.34 -14.04
N VAL A 10 7.41 1.34 -13.43
CA VAL A 10 6.76 0.18 -12.84
C VAL A 10 7.06 0.16 -11.34
N SER A 11 6.18 -0.46 -10.56
CA SER A 11 6.36 -0.57 -9.11
C SER A 11 6.94 -1.92 -8.70
N HIS A 12 7.45 -2.00 -7.46
CA HIS A 12 7.93 -3.24 -6.84
C HIS A 12 7.36 -3.44 -5.43
N LEU A 13 6.96 -4.67 -5.09
CA LEU A 13 6.54 -5.22 -3.80
C LEU A 13 5.24 -4.75 -3.17
N LEU A 14 4.97 -3.45 -3.09
CA LEU A 14 3.92 -2.90 -2.24
C LEU A 14 2.70 -2.46 -3.06
N PRO A 15 1.88 -3.38 -3.63
CA PRO A 15 0.77 -3.01 -4.50
C PRO A 15 -0.22 -2.05 -3.81
N GLU A 16 -0.44 -2.23 -2.51
CA GLU A 16 -1.38 -1.43 -1.72
C GLU A 16 -0.98 0.04 -1.52
N ILE A 17 0.30 0.35 -1.71
CA ILE A 17 0.80 1.73 -1.69
C ILE A 17 1.04 2.22 -3.11
N HIS A 18 1.71 1.40 -3.93
CA HIS A 18 2.17 1.79 -5.26
C HIS A 18 1.03 1.97 -6.27
N VAL A 19 -0.16 1.41 -6.04
CA VAL A 19 -1.33 1.66 -6.90
C VAL A 19 -1.66 3.16 -7.01
N LEU A 20 -1.52 3.90 -5.90
CA LEU A 20 -1.75 5.36 -5.89
C LEU A 20 -0.65 6.11 -6.65
N LEU A 21 0.61 5.68 -6.48
CA LEU A 21 1.76 6.35 -7.09
C LEU A 21 1.81 6.12 -8.61
N ILE A 22 1.59 4.88 -9.06
CA ILE A 22 1.58 4.54 -10.48
C ILE A 22 0.36 5.15 -11.18
N ALA A 23 -0.81 5.17 -10.54
CA ALA A 23 -1.98 5.83 -11.10
C ALA A 23 -1.83 7.36 -11.21
N ALA A 24 -1.03 7.99 -10.35
CA ALA A 24 -0.77 9.43 -10.38
C ALA A 24 0.35 9.82 -11.37
N ALA A 25 1.25 8.91 -11.72
CA ALA A 25 2.35 9.18 -12.63
C ALA A 25 1.86 9.19 -14.10
N PRO A 26 2.09 10.26 -14.88
CA PRO A 26 1.69 10.31 -16.29
C PRO A 26 2.32 9.22 -17.16
N ASN A 27 3.47 8.72 -16.74
CA ASN A 27 4.26 7.65 -17.36
C ASN A 27 4.23 6.35 -16.53
N GLY A 28 3.25 6.18 -15.65
CA GLY A 28 3.01 4.93 -14.92
C GLY A 28 2.55 3.82 -15.87
N LEU A 29 3.13 2.62 -15.75
CA LEU A 29 2.86 1.50 -16.65
C LEU A 29 2.16 0.33 -15.96
N THR A 30 2.79 -0.26 -14.95
CA THR A 30 2.23 -1.42 -14.24
C THR A 30 2.52 -1.36 -12.75
N VAL A 31 1.59 -1.94 -11.98
CA VAL A 31 1.77 -2.25 -10.57
C VAL A 31 2.08 -3.72 -10.44
N GLU A 32 3.21 -4.05 -9.82
CA GLU A 32 3.49 -5.44 -9.45
C GLU A 32 2.52 -5.89 -8.35
N TYR A 33 1.83 -7.01 -8.58
CA TYR A 33 0.97 -7.62 -7.58
C TYR A 33 1.75 -8.64 -6.74
N MET A 34 2.12 -8.24 -5.51
CA MET A 34 2.76 -9.08 -4.51
C MET A 34 1.95 -9.06 -3.20
N PRO A 35 1.11 -10.08 -2.92
CA PRO A 35 0.12 -10.00 -1.84
C PRO A 35 0.67 -10.31 -0.44
N TRP A 36 1.98 -10.19 -0.23
CA TRP A 36 2.65 -10.66 1.00
C TRP A 36 2.22 -9.89 2.25
N SER A 37 2.09 -8.56 2.13
CA SER A 37 1.72 -7.64 3.21
C SER A 37 0.22 -7.43 3.36
N LEU A 38 -0.62 -7.93 2.44
CA LEU A 38 -2.05 -7.64 2.45
C LEU A 38 -2.76 -8.10 3.73
N ARG A 39 -2.28 -9.18 4.36
CA ARG A 39 -2.80 -9.67 5.65
C ARG A 39 -2.53 -8.76 6.85
N LEU A 40 -1.70 -7.73 6.70
CA LEU A 40 -1.50 -6.73 7.74
C LEU A 40 -2.69 -5.78 7.85
N TYR A 41 -3.52 -5.70 6.81
CA TYR A 41 -4.62 -4.76 6.72
C TYR A 41 -5.96 -5.48 6.71
N GLU A 42 -7.00 -4.79 7.15
CA GLU A 42 -8.36 -5.33 7.18
C GLU A 42 -8.97 -5.47 5.79
N GLU A 43 -8.52 -4.63 4.86
CA GLU A 43 -8.95 -4.62 3.47
C GLU A 43 -7.73 -4.54 2.56
N ALA A 44 -7.78 -5.27 1.45
CA ALA A 44 -6.79 -5.25 0.39
C ALA A 44 -7.34 -4.52 -0.85
N PRO A 45 -6.47 -3.92 -1.68
CA PRO A 45 -6.90 -3.39 -2.97
C PRO A 45 -7.47 -4.52 -3.84
N VAL A 46 -8.61 -4.26 -4.47
CA VAL A 46 -9.33 -5.26 -5.27
C VAL A 46 -8.68 -5.39 -6.63
N VAL A 47 -8.47 -6.62 -7.09
CA VAL A 47 -8.06 -6.92 -8.47
C VAL A 47 -9.30 -7.30 -9.27
N GLU A 48 -9.61 -6.55 -10.33
CA GLU A 48 -10.70 -6.84 -11.25
C GLU A 48 -10.22 -6.74 -12.70
N ARG A 49 -10.55 -7.74 -13.54
CA ARG A 49 -10.19 -7.76 -14.96
C ARG A 49 -8.69 -7.53 -15.24
N GLY A 50 -7.82 -7.98 -14.32
CA GLY A 50 -6.37 -7.82 -14.45
C GLY A 50 -5.84 -6.46 -13.99
N GLU A 51 -6.68 -5.58 -13.46
CA GLU A 51 -6.31 -4.26 -12.97
C GLU A 51 -6.47 -4.18 -11.45
N LEU A 52 -5.57 -3.45 -10.79
CA LEU A 52 -5.65 -3.16 -9.36
C LEU A 52 -6.44 -1.87 -9.14
N GLY A 53 -7.53 -1.94 -8.39
CA GLY A 53 -8.39 -0.81 -8.10
C GLY A 53 -7.70 0.26 -7.24
N VAL A 54 -7.78 1.52 -7.68
CA VAL A 54 -7.28 2.67 -6.91
C VAL A 54 -8.26 2.95 -5.75
N PRO A 55 -7.79 3.00 -4.48
CA PRO A 55 -8.65 3.28 -3.33
C PRO A 55 -9.34 4.65 -3.42
N ARG A 56 -10.61 4.72 -2.99
CA ARG A 56 -11.36 5.99 -2.86
C ARG A 56 -11.36 6.57 -1.44
N LYS A 57 -10.89 5.79 -0.46
CA LYS A 57 -10.77 6.20 0.93
C LYS A 57 -9.62 7.23 1.09
N PRO A 58 -9.69 8.15 2.06
CA PRO A 58 -8.61 9.12 2.29
C PRO A 58 -7.24 8.47 2.57
N GLY A 59 -6.18 9.16 2.17
CA GLY A 59 -4.80 8.69 2.37
C GLY A 59 -4.49 7.44 1.55
N LEU A 60 -3.86 6.45 2.19
CA LEU A 60 -3.60 5.14 1.55
C LEU A 60 -4.85 4.25 1.46
N GLY A 61 -5.94 4.60 2.16
CA GLY A 61 -7.13 3.77 2.23
C GLY A 61 -6.95 2.46 3.01
N LEU A 62 -5.88 2.34 3.79
CA LEU A 62 -5.51 1.14 4.56
C LEU A 62 -5.76 1.34 6.05
N ARG A 63 -6.22 0.27 6.71
CA ARG A 63 -6.31 0.16 8.17
C ARG A 63 -5.66 -1.14 8.60
N PHE A 64 -4.76 -1.08 9.58
CA PHE A 64 -4.12 -2.28 10.12
C PHE A 64 -5.15 -3.17 10.81
N ASP A 65 -5.01 -4.48 10.59
CA ASP A 65 -5.71 -5.49 11.36
C ASP A 65 -5.14 -5.52 12.78
N ARG A 66 -5.98 -5.16 13.77
CA ARG A 66 -5.58 -5.05 15.17
C ARG A 66 -5.23 -6.40 15.78
N ASP A 67 -5.80 -7.50 15.29
CA ASP A 67 -5.54 -8.84 15.83
C ASP A 67 -4.19 -9.35 15.31
N VAL A 68 -3.88 -9.07 14.04
CA VAL A 68 -2.55 -9.34 13.46
C VAL A 68 -1.47 -8.54 14.18
N LEU A 69 -1.73 -7.26 14.44
CA LEU A 69 -0.80 -6.43 15.21
C LEU A 69 -0.63 -6.89 16.66
N GLN A 70 -1.70 -7.35 17.32
CA GLN A 70 -1.58 -7.91 18.68
C GLN A 70 -0.78 -9.22 18.70
N HIS A 71 -0.94 -10.06 17.68
CA HIS A 71 -0.26 -11.35 17.62
C HIS A 71 1.23 -11.24 17.27
N TYR A 72 1.59 -10.37 16.32
CA TYR A 72 2.97 -10.25 15.81
C TYR A 72 3.70 -8.99 16.26
N GLY A 73 3.00 -8.02 16.86
CA GLY A 73 3.56 -6.74 17.24
C GLY A 73 4.51 -6.85 18.42
N VAL A 74 5.67 -6.20 18.31
CA VAL A 74 6.60 -6.04 19.42
C VAL A 74 6.44 -4.64 19.98
N HIS A 75 5.94 -4.54 21.21
CA HIS A 75 5.81 -3.26 21.90
C HIS A 75 7.13 -2.87 22.57
N ARG A 76 7.54 -1.61 22.38
CA ARG A 76 8.66 -1.04 23.13
C ARG A 76 8.22 -0.83 24.59
N GLN A 77 8.85 -1.53 25.53
CA GLN A 77 8.49 -1.50 26.96
C GLN A 77 8.63 -0.10 27.60
N ASP A 78 9.39 0.83 26.99
CA ASP A 78 9.71 2.15 27.58
C ASP A 78 9.27 3.35 26.71
N ALA A 79 8.13 3.27 26.00
CA ALA A 79 7.53 4.45 25.38
C ALA A 79 6.38 4.94 26.28
N PRO A 80 6.35 6.23 26.71
CA PRO A 80 5.22 6.75 27.46
C PRO A 80 3.94 6.56 26.62
N SER A 81 2.88 6.07 27.26
CA SER A 81 1.59 5.81 26.60
C SER A 81 1.13 7.08 25.89
N ARG A 82 1.17 7.08 24.56
CA ARG A 82 0.54 8.13 23.76
C ARG A 82 -0.94 7.80 23.64
N ASP A 83 -1.64 7.91 24.76
CA ASP A 83 -3.09 7.96 24.79
C ASP A 83 -3.47 9.41 25.10
N ARG A 84 -3.53 10.21 24.03
CA ARG A 84 -4.25 11.48 23.90
C ARG A 84 -4.60 11.70 22.43
#